data_AF-A0A944NIN2-F1
#
_entry.id   AF-A0A944NIN2-F1
#
_cell.length_a   1.000
_cell.length_b   1.000
_cell.length_c   1.000
_cell.angle_alpha   90.00
_cell.angle_beta   90.00
_cell.angle_gamma   90.00
#
_symmetry.space_group_name_H-M   'P 1'
#
loop_
_entity.id
_entity.type
_entity.pdbx_description
1 polymer ?
#
loop_
_entity_poly.entity_id
_entity_poly.type
_entity_poly.pdbx_seq_one_letter_code
_entity_poly.pdbx_strand_id
1 'polypeptide(L)' 'MVDPDFLGFDTRALHAGQQPDPTTGSRAVPIHQTTSYVF' A
#
# COMPACT_ATOMS: atom_id res chain seq x y z
N MET A 1 2.02 0.23 -16.48
CA MET A 1 2.24 0.75 -15.12
C MET A 1 3.27 1.86 -15.27
N VAL A 2 2.99 3.09 -14.85
CA VAL A 2 3.97 4.19 -14.96
C VAL A 2 5.13 3.85 -14.03
N ASP A 3 6.37 3.85 -14.52
CA ASP A 3 7.52 3.60 -13.65
C ASP A 3 7.52 4.63 -12.51
N PRO A 4 7.83 4.22 -11.26
CA PRO A 4 7.78 5.11 -10.10
C PRO A 4 8.58 6.40 -10.33
N ASP A 5 9.65 6.30 -11.12
CA ASP A 5 10.59 7.36 -11.42
C ASP A 5 10.01 8.57 -12.17
N PHE A 6 8.81 8.45 -12.75
CA PHE A 6 8.10 9.56 -13.39
C PHE A 6 7.21 10.39 -12.45
N LEU A 7 6.96 9.93 -11.21
CA LEU A 7 6.11 10.64 -10.25
C LEU A 7 6.92 11.64 -9.41
N GLY A 8 6.33 12.79 -9.08
CA GLY A 8 6.96 13.78 -8.19
C GLY A 8 7.06 13.31 -6.73
N PHE A 9 7.90 13.99 -5.93
CA PHE A 9 8.13 13.63 -4.52
C PHE A 9 6.82 13.56 -3.72
N ASP A 10 5.97 14.59 -3.80
CA ASP A 10 4.73 14.65 -3.00
C ASP A 10 3.78 13.48 -3.32
N THR A 11 3.65 13.12 -4.61
CA THR A 11 2.84 11.97 -5.03
C THR A 11 3.40 10.66 -4.48
N ARG A 12 4.73 10.48 -4.52
CA ARG A 12 5.36 9.28 -3.96
C ARG A 12 5.26 9.25 -2.44
N ALA A 13 5.47 10.37 -1.77
CA ALA A 13 5.35 10.48 -0.32
C ALA A 13 3.94 10.07 0.16
N LEU A 14 2.91 10.40 -0.63
CA LEU A 14 1.54 10.04 -0.32
C LEU A 14 1.17 8.58 -0.68
N HIS A 15 1.68 8.03 -1.78
CA HIS A 15 1.16 6.78 -2.35
C HIS A 15 2.16 5.62 -2.45
N ALA A 16 3.46 5.88 -2.44
CA ALA A 16 4.46 4.82 -2.62
C ALA A 16 4.47 3.86 -1.41
N GLY A 17 4.63 2.57 -1.69
CA GLY A 17 4.64 1.52 -0.66
C GLY A 17 3.25 1.11 -0.14
N GLN A 18 2.17 1.71 -0.65
CA GLN A 18 0.79 1.35 -0.30
C GLN A 18 -0.03 1.07 -1.56
N GLN A 19 -0.98 0.14 -1.45
CA GLN A 19 -2.01 -0.14 -2.46
C GLN A 19 -3.31 -0.48 -1.74
N PRO A 20 -4.49 -0.29 -2.36
CA PRO A 20 -5.74 -0.73 -1.77
C PRO A 20 -5.70 -2.23 -1.47
N ASP A 21 -6.21 -2.64 -0.30
CA ASP A 21 -6.31 -4.05 0.05
C ASP A 21 -7.17 -4.80 -0.99
N PRO A 22 -6.65 -5.85 -1.66
CA PRO A 22 -7.40 -6.55 -2.70
C PRO A 22 -8.63 -7.28 -2.18
N THR A 23 -8.70 -7.56 -0.87
CA THR A 23 -9.80 -8.34 -0.28
C THR A 23 -11.02 -7.46 0.03
N THR A 24 -10.80 -6.27 0.57
CA THR A 24 -11.87 -5.37 1.07
C THR A 24 -11.94 -4.03 0.34
N GLY A 25 -10.91 -3.66 -0.41
CA GLY A 25 -10.79 -2.34 -1.04
C GLY A 25 -10.39 -1.21 -0.09
N SER A 26 -10.01 -1.52 1.16
CA SER A 26 -9.51 -0.50 2.09
C SER A 26 -8.31 0.25 1.49
N ARG A 27 -8.37 1.58 1.48
CA ARG A 27 -7.25 2.43 1.03
C ARG A 27 -6.18 2.61 2.09
N ALA A 28 -6.56 2.59 3.36
CA ALA A 28 -5.61 2.56 4.46
C ALA A 28 -5.08 1.13 4.62
N VAL A 29 -3.79 1.00 4.91
CA VAL A 29 -3.15 -0.29 5.19
C VAL A 29 -3.76 -0.88 6.47
N PRO A 30 -4.26 -2.13 6.44
CA PRO A 30 -4.78 -2.78 7.63
C PRO A 30 -3.72 -2.91 8.74
N ILE A 31 -4.15 -2.76 9.99
CA ILE A 31 -3.28 -3.02 11.14
C ILE A 31 -3.29 -4.53 11.41
N HIS A 32 -2.24 -5.23 10.97
CA HIS A 32 -2.05 -6.65 11.25
C HIS A 32 -1.48 -6.85 12.66
N GLN A 33 -2.32 -6.61 13.67
CA GLN A 33 -1.99 -6.81 15.09
C GLN A 33 -2.04 -8.32 15.45
N THR A 34 -1.16 -9.11 14.83
CA THR A 34 -1.01 -10.54 15.04
C THR A 34 0.47 -10.90 15.10
N THR A 35 0.78 -12.01 15.75
CA THR A 35 2.14 -12.57 15.81
C THR A 35 2.36 -13.72 14.83
N SER A 36 1.30 -14.25 14.18
CA SER A 36 1.35 -15.43 13.32
C SER A 36 0.31 -15.41 12.18
N TYR A 37 0.57 -16.23 11.15
CA TYR A 37 -0.29 -16.48 9.99
C TYR A 37 -0.61 -17.98 9.85
N VAL A 38 -1.72 -18.31 9.19
CA VAL A 38 -2.16 -19.69 8.91
C VAL A 38 -1.50 -20.19 7.62
N PHE A 39 -1.25 -21.51 7.53
CA PHE A 39 -0.75 -22.19 6.34
C PHE A 39 -1.87 -22.62 5.40
#